data_AF-A0A1S2WYD3-F1
#
_entry.id   AF-A0A1S2WYD3-F1
#
_cell.length_a   1.000
_cell.length_b   1.000
_cell.length_c   1.000
_cell.angle_alpha   90.00
_cell.angle_beta   90.00
_cell.angle_gamma   90.00
#
_symmetry.space_group_name_H-M   'P 1'
#
loop_
_entity.id
_entity.type
_entity.pdbx_description
1 polymer ?
#
loop_
_entity_poly.entity_id
_entity_poly.type
_entity_poly.pdbx_seq_one_letter_code
_entity_poly.pdbx_strand_id
1 'polypeptide(L)'
;MNLNKDILMSNLMATKGRYLLTKEEQNLIYLMISQINKNDKEFTEYQIHISDLENAELTQKQYGRYREFAKTLLSKVITIENDKEILSAHWFSNLRYIKGTGIIKAKISDDMRPYLLELKDQFVKAKLPVLLSFNSKYSSRLYMYLKSIHGGFVS
;
A
#
# COMPACT_ATOMS: atom_id res chain seq x y z
N MET A 1 1.18 -4.78 -14.80
CA MET A 1 -0.11 -4.12 -14.42
C MET A 1 -0.23 -2.75 -15.11
N ASN A 2 -1.44 -2.20 -15.35
CA ASN A 2 -1.54 -0.77 -15.74
C ASN A 2 -1.19 0.11 -14.54
N LEU A 3 -0.06 0.82 -14.62
CA LEU A 3 0.44 1.67 -13.53
C LEU A 3 -0.16 3.08 -13.52
N ASN A 4 -0.87 3.51 -14.58
CA ASN A 4 -1.53 4.81 -14.64
C ASN A 4 -2.85 4.82 -13.86
N LYS A 5 -2.75 4.53 -12.56
CA LYS A 5 -3.87 4.49 -11.62
C LYS A 5 -3.70 5.56 -10.54
N ASP A 6 -4.81 5.85 -9.87
CA ASP A 6 -4.82 6.67 -8.68
C ASP A 6 -4.83 5.77 -7.44
N ILE A 7 -4.16 6.21 -6.38
CA ILE A 7 -4.28 5.72 -5.02
C ILE A 7 -5.17 6.67 -4.26
N LEU A 8 -6.13 6.11 -3.52
CA LEU A 8 -6.96 6.82 -2.56
C LEU A 8 -6.63 6.32 -1.16
N MET A 9 -6.49 7.24 -0.21
CA MET A 9 -6.18 6.94 1.19
C MET A 9 -6.79 8.04 2.05
N SER A 10 -7.34 7.69 3.22
CA SER A 10 -7.87 8.72 4.12
C SER A 10 -6.77 9.67 4.59
N ASN A 11 -7.12 10.94 4.82
CA ASN A 11 -6.16 11.92 5.30
C ASN A 11 -5.56 11.49 6.65
N LEU A 12 -6.38 10.91 7.53
CA LEU A 12 -5.94 10.40 8.83
C LEU A 12 -4.82 9.35 8.69
N MET A 13 -4.94 8.39 7.76
CA MET A 13 -3.89 7.40 7.52
C MET A 13 -2.64 8.06 6.91
N ALA A 14 -2.81 9.00 5.98
CA ALA A 14 -1.70 9.70 5.33
C ALA A 14 -0.89 10.58 6.31
N THR A 15 -1.56 11.22 7.28
CA THR A 15 -0.91 12.15 8.22
C THR A 15 -0.50 11.51 9.53
N LYS A 16 -1.33 10.64 10.11
CA LYS A 16 -1.12 10.05 11.45
C LYS A 16 -0.68 8.58 11.40
N GLY A 17 -0.66 7.95 10.22
CA GLY A 17 -0.19 6.57 10.07
C GLY A 17 1.32 6.42 10.34
N ARG A 18 1.67 5.67 11.38
CA ARG A 18 3.04 5.34 11.75
C ARG A 18 3.36 3.89 11.37
N TYR A 19 4.47 3.69 10.67
CA TYR A 19 4.94 2.39 10.20
C TYR A 19 6.41 2.45 9.80
N LEU A 20 7.08 1.31 9.86
CA LEU A 20 8.46 1.12 9.41
C LEU A 20 8.51 0.12 8.24
N LEU A 21 8.50 0.67 7.03
CA LEU A 21 8.60 -0.09 5.79
C LEU A 21 9.93 0.19 5.10
N THR A 22 10.42 -0.76 4.32
CA THR A 22 11.40 -0.49 3.26
C THR A 22 10.72 0.21 2.08
N LYS A 23 11.49 0.71 1.12
CA LYS A 23 10.93 1.30 -0.11
C LYS A 23 10.13 0.28 -0.91
N GLU A 24 10.68 -0.92 -1.09
CA GLU A 24 10.03 -2.03 -1.80
C GLU A 24 8.71 -2.44 -1.15
N GLU A 25 8.69 -2.57 0.19
CA GLU A 25 7.48 -2.88 0.95
C GLU A 25 6.39 -1.81 0.76
N GLN A 26 6.77 -0.54 0.84
CA GLN A 26 5.85 0.58 0.64
C GLN A 26 5.31 0.63 -0.80
N ASN A 27 6.17 0.40 -1.79
CA ASN A 27 5.77 0.35 -3.19
C ASN A 27 4.80 -0.81 -3.47
N LEU A 28 5.02 -1.99 -2.85
CA LEU A 28 4.07 -3.09 -2.95
C LEU A 28 2.71 -2.72 -2.35
N ILE A 29 2.70 -2.11 -1.16
CA ILE A 29 1.45 -1.64 -0.54
C ILE A 29 0.72 -0.65 -1.46
N TYR A 30 1.42 0.32 -2.05
CA TYR A 30 0.84 1.25 -3.03
C TYR A 30 0.27 0.53 -4.26
N LEU A 31 1.01 -0.42 -4.83
CA LEU A 31 0.53 -1.22 -5.94
C LEU A 31 -0.75 -2.00 -5.59
N MET A 32 -0.83 -2.61 -4.40
CA MET A 32 -2.03 -3.31 -3.95
C MET A 32 -3.22 -2.36 -3.73
N ILE A 33 -2.99 -1.22 -3.06
CA ILE A 33 -4.04 -0.21 -2.82
C ILE A 33 -4.57 0.34 -4.14
N SER A 34 -3.72 0.55 -5.15
CA SER A 34 -4.14 1.06 -6.47
C SER A 34 -5.07 0.11 -7.24
N GLN A 35 -5.22 -1.14 -6.79
CA GLN A 35 -6.13 -2.10 -7.40
C GLN A 35 -7.55 -2.03 -6.83
N ILE A 36 -7.75 -1.37 -5.70
CA ILE A 36 -9.07 -1.15 -5.10
C ILE A 36 -9.91 -0.29 -6.05
N ASN A 37 -11.12 -0.74 -6.37
CA ASN A 37 -12.07 0.05 -7.12
C ASN A 37 -12.93 0.88 -6.18
N LYS A 38 -13.33 2.07 -6.63
CA LYS A 38 -14.21 2.99 -5.88
C LYS A 38 -15.57 2.41 -5.46
N ASN A 39 -16.01 1.34 -6.12
CA ASN A 39 -17.30 0.70 -5.88
C ASN A 39 -17.17 -0.62 -5.09
N ASP A 40 -15.95 -1.01 -4.71
CA ASP A 40 -15.72 -2.22 -3.94
C ASP A 40 -16.36 -2.06 -2.55
N LYS A 41 -17.06 -3.09 -2.09
CA LYS A 41 -17.69 -3.12 -0.75
C LYS A 41 -16.82 -3.85 0.28
N GLU A 42 -15.86 -4.62 -0.20
CA GLU A 42 -14.95 -5.43 0.61
C GLU A 42 -13.62 -5.56 -0.12
N PHE A 43 -12.53 -5.83 0.63
CA PHE A 43 -11.26 -6.15 0.00
C PHE A 43 -11.31 -7.55 -0.59
N THR A 44 -11.06 -7.65 -1.88
CA THR A 44 -10.80 -8.94 -2.53
C THR A 44 -9.33 -9.32 -2.38
N GLU A 45 -8.97 -10.48 -2.90
CA GLU A 45 -7.57 -10.83 -3.10
C GLU A 45 -6.99 -10.05 -4.27
N TYR A 46 -5.87 -9.37 -4.02
CA TYR A 46 -5.11 -8.63 -5.02
C TYR A 46 -3.84 -9.40 -5.37
N GLN A 47 -3.31 -9.17 -6.56
CA GLN A 47 -2.08 -9.80 -7.02
C GLN A 47 -1.12 -8.80 -7.65
N ILE A 48 0.16 -9.00 -7.43
CA ILE A 48 1.24 -8.23 -8.03
C ILE A 48 2.29 -9.19 -8.55
N HIS A 49 2.76 -8.93 -9.77
CA HIS A 49 3.94 -9.62 -10.27
C HIS A 49 5.18 -8.87 -9.79
N ILE A 50 6.21 -9.58 -9.37
CA ILE A 50 7.46 -8.99 -8.87
C ILE A 50 8.11 -8.04 -9.88
N SER A 51 7.93 -8.30 -11.17
CA SER A 51 8.42 -7.39 -12.21
C SER A 51 7.75 -6.01 -12.18
N ASP A 52 6.59 -5.86 -11.53
CA ASP A 52 5.95 -4.55 -11.32
C ASP A 52 6.65 -3.75 -10.19
N LEU A 53 7.49 -4.38 -9.34
CA LEU A 53 8.26 -3.73 -8.26
C LEU A 53 9.67 -3.35 -8.71
N GLU A 54 10.33 -4.27 -9.42
CA GLU A 54 11.69 -4.13 -9.90
C GLU A 54 11.77 -4.77 -11.28
N ASN A 55 12.50 -4.15 -12.22
CA ASN A 55 12.86 -4.80 -13.48
C ASN A 55 13.95 -5.86 -13.20
N ALA A 56 13.56 -6.98 -12.62
CA ALA A 56 14.47 -8.06 -12.25
C ALA A 56 14.00 -9.40 -12.84
N GLU A 57 14.93 -10.15 -13.44
CA GLU A 57 14.72 -11.55 -13.83
C GLU A 57 14.43 -12.42 -12.60
N LEU A 58 13.71 -13.54 -12.75
CA LEU A 58 13.37 -14.43 -11.65
C LEU A 58 14.35 -15.62 -11.59
N THR A 59 15.39 -15.50 -10.76
CA THR A 59 16.33 -16.58 -10.43
C THR A 59 15.95 -17.31 -9.12
N GLN A 60 16.58 -18.44 -8.85
CA GLN A 60 16.38 -19.19 -7.59
C GLN A 60 16.77 -18.40 -6.33
N LYS A 61 17.80 -17.54 -6.41
CA LYS A 61 18.18 -16.65 -5.30
C LYS A 61 17.08 -15.61 -5.03
N GLN A 62 16.45 -15.11 -6.09
CA GLN A 62 15.31 -14.21 -6.00
C GLN A 62 14.07 -14.90 -5.40
N TYR A 63 13.82 -16.18 -5.69
CA TYR A 63 12.74 -16.94 -5.06
C TYR A 63 12.82 -16.90 -3.52
N GLY A 64 14.00 -17.17 -2.95
CA GLY A 64 14.22 -17.11 -1.49
C GLY A 64 14.00 -15.71 -0.92
N ARG A 65 14.53 -14.68 -1.60
CA ARG A 65 14.34 -13.27 -1.25
C ARG A 65 12.85 -12.91 -1.20
N TYR A 66 12.06 -13.25 -2.22
CA TYR A 66 10.66 -12.86 -2.28
C TYR A 66 9.76 -13.62 -1.32
N ARG A 67 10.09 -14.89 -1.02
CA ARG A 67 9.45 -15.63 0.06
C ARG A 67 9.65 -14.91 1.41
N GLU A 68 10.88 -14.51 1.71
CA GLU A 68 11.17 -13.82 2.98
C GLU A 68 10.59 -12.41 3.01
N PHE A 69 10.64 -11.70 1.89
CA PHE A 69 9.99 -10.40 1.71
C PHE A 69 8.49 -10.48 1.99
N ALA A 70 7.79 -11.46 1.41
CA ALA A 70 6.37 -11.71 1.65
C ALA A 70 6.07 -11.92 3.15
N LYS A 71 6.87 -12.76 3.82
CA LYS A 71 6.73 -13.05 5.26
C LYS A 71 6.99 -11.80 6.12
N THR A 72 8.03 -11.04 5.79
CA THR A 72 8.42 -9.81 6.50
C THR A 72 7.37 -8.72 6.31
N LEU A 73 6.80 -8.60 5.12
CA LEU A 73 5.76 -7.63 4.82
C LEU A 73 4.46 -7.95 5.57
N LEU A 74 4.08 -9.23 5.67
CA LEU A 74 2.91 -9.66 6.44
C LEU A 74 3.00 -9.25 7.91
N SER A 75 4.20 -9.29 8.51
CA SER A 75 4.38 -8.89 9.92
C SER A 75 4.44 -7.38 10.15
N LYS A 76 4.37 -6.56 9.10
CA LYS A 76 4.38 -5.10 9.23
C LYS A 76 3.06 -4.60 9.81
N VAL A 77 3.19 -3.75 10.82
CA VAL A 77 2.08 -3.09 11.49
C VAL A 77 2.05 -1.61 11.08
N ILE A 78 0.85 -1.10 10.89
CA ILE A 78 0.57 0.33 10.88
C ILE A 78 -0.16 0.68 12.18
N THR A 79 0.29 1.76 12.82
CA THR A 79 -0.38 2.36 13.96
C THR A 79 -1.05 3.67 13.52
N ILE A 80 -2.34 3.82 13.80
CA ILE A 80 -3.12 5.01 13.49
C ILE A 80 -3.84 5.45 14.77
N GLU A 81 -3.58 6.69 15.18
CA GLU A 81 -4.14 7.27 16.40
C GLU A 81 -5.11 8.40 16.06
N ASN A 82 -6.29 8.35 16.66
CA ASN A 82 -7.29 9.42 16.64
C ASN A 82 -7.66 9.81 18.08
N ASP A 83 -8.62 10.72 18.23
CA ASP A 83 -8.98 11.27 19.55
C ASP A 83 -9.68 10.26 20.48
N LYS A 84 -10.07 9.08 19.96
CA LYS A 84 -10.81 8.04 20.67
C LYS A 84 -9.97 6.79 20.95
N GLU A 85 -9.08 6.42 20.03
CA GLU A 85 -8.36 5.15 20.10
C GLU A 85 -7.04 5.16 19.33
N ILE A 86 -6.19 4.17 19.66
CA ILE A 86 -4.98 3.82 18.93
C ILE A 86 -5.21 2.46 18.27
N LEU A 87 -5.35 2.44 16.95
CA LEU A 87 -5.39 1.23 16.16
C LEU A 87 -3.95 0.79 15.85
N SER A 88 -3.61 -0.47 16.14
CA SER A 88 -2.41 -1.13 15.61
C SER A 88 -2.83 -2.37 14.85
N ALA A 89 -2.64 -2.37 13.54
CA ALA A 89 -3.13 -3.43 12.66
C ALA A 89 -2.09 -3.83 11.61
N HIS A 90 -2.18 -5.07 11.15
CA HIS A 90 -1.42 -5.52 9.98
C HIS A 90 -2.01 -4.90 8.70
N TRP A 91 -1.17 -4.66 7.70
CA TRP A 91 -1.63 -4.19 6.39
C TRP A 91 -2.46 -5.24 5.65
N PHE A 92 -2.11 -6.51 5.82
CA PHE A 92 -2.70 -7.62 5.10
C PHE A 92 -3.17 -8.68 6.09
N SER A 93 -4.37 -9.23 5.88
CA SER A 93 -4.85 -10.40 6.63
C SER A 93 -4.20 -11.69 6.14
N ASN A 94 -3.77 -11.72 4.87
CA ASN A 94 -2.89 -12.74 4.35
C ASN A 94 -2.01 -12.20 3.22
N LEU A 95 -0.83 -12.82 3.05
CA LEU A 95 0.08 -12.52 1.94
C LEU A 95 0.84 -13.81 1.58
N ARG A 96 0.78 -14.19 0.30
CA ARG A 96 1.32 -15.46 -0.22
C ARG A 96 2.12 -15.21 -1.47
N TYR A 97 3.34 -15.75 -1.49
CA TYR A 97 4.11 -15.87 -2.71
C TYR A 97 3.75 -17.19 -3.43
N ILE A 98 3.32 -17.09 -4.69
CA ILE A 98 2.96 -18.23 -5.52
C ILE A 98 4.24 -18.81 -6.11
N LYS A 99 4.61 -20.00 -5.64
CA LYS A 99 5.92 -20.59 -5.89
C LYS A 99 6.23 -20.67 -7.39
N GLY A 100 7.41 -20.21 -7.79
CA GLY A 100 7.91 -20.31 -9.17
C GLY A 100 7.25 -19.37 -10.18
N THR A 101 6.29 -18.53 -9.76
CA THR A 101 5.53 -17.68 -10.70
C THR A 101 5.93 -16.21 -10.67
N GLY A 102 6.67 -15.77 -9.64
CA GLY A 102 6.91 -14.34 -9.46
C GLY A 102 5.70 -13.55 -8.93
N ILE A 103 4.60 -14.22 -8.57
CA ILE A 103 3.36 -13.56 -8.14
C ILE A 103 3.26 -13.53 -6.62
N ILE A 104 2.96 -12.36 -6.06
CA ILE A 104 2.50 -12.18 -4.68
C ILE A 104 0.99 -11.93 -4.71
N LYS A 105 0.23 -12.73 -3.96
CA LYS A 105 -1.19 -12.52 -3.69
C LYS A 105 -1.40 -12.07 -2.26
N ALA A 106 -2.27 -11.09 -2.03
CA ALA A 106 -2.56 -10.59 -0.70
C ALA A 106 -4.01 -10.13 -0.56
N LYS A 107 -4.59 -10.33 0.61
CA LYS A 107 -5.83 -9.67 1.03
C LYS A 107 -5.48 -8.58 2.04
N ILE A 108 -5.86 -7.34 1.75
CA ILE A 108 -5.71 -6.21 2.69
C ILE A 108 -6.53 -6.50 3.95
N SER A 109 -6.04 -6.13 5.13
CA SER A 109 -6.79 -6.33 6.38
C SER A 109 -8.08 -5.53 6.37
N ASP A 110 -9.17 -6.12 6.88
CA ASP A 110 -10.46 -5.44 6.99
C ASP A 110 -10.39 -4.23 7.95
N ASP A 111 -9.41 -4.20 8.87
CA ASP A 111 -9.09 -3.02 9.69
C ASP A 111 -8.71 -1.79 8.85
N MET A 112 -8.24 -1.99 7.61
CA MET A 112 -7.90 -0.90 6.70
C MET A 112 -9.11 -0.32 5.96
N ARG A 113 -10.29 -0.94 6.08
CA ARG A 113 -11.51 -0.57 5.36
C ARG A 113 -11.90 0.91 5.57
N PRO A 114 -11.87 1.46 6.81
CA PRO A 114 -12.16 2.88 7.04
C PRO A 114 -11.16 3.85 6.37
N TYR A 115 -9.98 3.36 5.99
CA TYR A 115 -8.87 4.18 5.51
C TYR A 115 -8.59 4.05 4.02
N LEU A 116 -9.15 3.04 3.34
CA LEU A 116 -8.89 2.73 1.93
C LEU A 116 -10.15 2.45 1.10
N LEU A 117 -11.27 2.04 1.72
CA LEU A 117 -12.53 1.74 1.03
C LEU A 117 -13.64 2.73 1.38
N GLU A 118 -13.91 2.92 2.67
CA GLU A 118 -14.97 3.80 3.18
C GLU A 118 -14.51 5.25 3.27
N LEU A 119 -13.92 5.73 2.18
CA LEU A 119 -13.41 7.09 2.07
C LEU A 119 -14.59 8.06 1.96
N LYS A 120 -14.87 8.78 3.05
CA LYS A 120 -15.79 9.94 3.06
C LYS A 120 -15.09 11.17 2.46
N ASP A 121 -15.47 12.40 2.82
CA ASP A 121 -14.95 13.64 2.21
C ASP A 121 -13.48 13.96 2.52
N GLN A 122 -12.81 13.21 3.41
CA GLN A 122 -11.43 13.49 3.84
C GLN A 122 -10.44 12.41 3.40
N PHE A 123 -10.07 12.47 2.12
CA PHE A 123 -9.07 11.57 1.53
C PHE A 123 -8.10 12.31 0.61
N VAL A 124 -6.93 11.71 0.44
CA VAL A 124 -5.91 12.14 -0.50
C VAL A 124 -5.91 11.21 -1.71
N LYS A 125 -5.88 11.82 -2.89
CA LYS A 125 -5.76 11.12 -4.17
C LYS A 125 -4.39 11.37 -4.78
N ALA A 126 -3.61 10.34 -5.08
CA ALA A 126 -2.27 10.48 -5.69
C ALA A 126 -2.10 9.57 -6.91
N LYS A 127 -1.33 10.03 -7.90
CA LYS A 127 -0.98 9.21 -9.07
C LYS A 127 0.05 8.17 -8.66
N LEU A 128 -0.25 6.90 -8.87
CA LEU A 128 0.66 5.79 -8.56
C LEU A 128 2.05 5.95 -9.21
N PRO A 129 2.20 6.36 -10.49
CA PRO A 129 3.51 6.55 -11.09
C PRO A 129 4.37 7.58 -10.37
N VAL A 130 3.75 8.65 -9.84
CA VAL A 130 4.46 9.68 -9.07
C VAL A 130 4.95 9.12 -7.74
N LEU A 131 4.13 8.30 -7.07
CA LEU A 131 4.54 7.66 -5.81
C LEU A 131 5.70 6.69 -6.00
N LEU A 132 5.68 5.93 -7.11
CA LEU A 132 6.72 4.96 -7.43
C LEU A 132 8.02 5.61 -7.94
N SER A 133 7.96 6.82 -8.53
CA SER A 133 9.14 7.50 -9.06
C SER A 133 10.08 8.07 -7.98
N PHE A 134 9.63 8.16 -6.72
CA PHE A 134 10.47 8.68 -5.65
C PHE A 134 11.60 7.70 -5.29
N ASN A 135 12.81 8.22 -5.12
CA ASN A 135 13.97 7.41 -4.72
C ASN A 135 13.94 6.98 -3.24
N SER A 136 13.22 7.72 -2.40
CA SER A 136 13.12 7.48 -0.96
C SER A 136 11.67 7.29 -0.54
N LYS A 137 11.44 6.32 0.34
CA LYS A 137 10.16 6.11 1.03
C LYS A 137 9.69 7.36 1.78
N TYR A 138 10.62 8.16 2.30
CA TYR A 138 10.30 9.38 3.02
C TYR A 138 9.79 10.46 2.08
N SER A 139 10.33 10.57 0.86
CA SER A 139 9.89 11.55 -0.13
C SER A 139 8.46 11.30 -0.60
N SER A 140 8.11 10.04 -0.90
CA SER A 140 6.73 9.69 -1.26
C SER A 140 5.75 9.84 -0.10
N ARG A 141 6.16 9.53 1.13
CA ARG A 141 5.35 9.81 2.33
C ARG A 141 5.15 11.30 2.56
N LEU A 142 6.19 12.12 2.41
CA LEU A 142 6.08 13.57 2.52
C LEU A 142 5.15 14.13 1.44
N TYR A 143 5.25 13.63 0.20
CA TYR A 143 4.33 14.01 -0.87
C TYR A 143 2.87 13.68 -0.52
N MET A 144 2.59 12.47 -0.02
CA MET A 144 1.25 12.09 0.45
C MET A 144 0.76 12.97 1.60
N TYR A 145 1.64 13.25 2.57
CA TYR A 145 1.35 14.15 3.69
C TYR A 145 0.97 15.55 3.19
N LEU A 146 1.83 16.19 2.39
CA LEU A 146 1.59 17.53 1.84
C LEU A 146 0.29 17.58 1.03
N LYS A 147 0.03 16.54 0.23
CA LYS A 147 -1.20 16.47 -0.54
C LYS A 147 -2.44 16.29 0.33
N SER A 148 -2.35 15.57 1.44
CA SER A 148 -3.47 15.41 2.37
C SER A 148 -3.83 16.70 3.12
N ILE A 149 -2.85 17.58 3.39
CA ILE A 149 -3.09 18.86 4.08
C ILE A 149 -3.46 20.01 3.13
N HIS A 150 -3.00 19.99 1.87
CA HIS A 150 -3.22 21.07 0.91
C HIS A 150 -4.23 20.72 -0.20
N GLY A 151 -4.49 19.45 -0.45
CA GLY A 151 -5.40 18.99 -1.51
C GLY A 151 -6.89 19.11 -1.19
N GLY A 152 -7.25 19.52 0.04
CA GLY A 152 -8.64 19.71 0.47
C GLY A 152 -9.29 21.03 0.03
N PHE A 153 -8.61 21.88 -0.73
CA PHE A 153 -9.11 23.20 -1.17
C PHE A 153 -9.63 23.23 -2.62
N VAL A 154 -9.92 22.09 -3.24
CA VAL A 154 -10.58 22.08 -4.56
C VAL A 154 -11.92 21.35 -4.43
N SER A 155 -12.90 22.10 -3.93
CA SER A 155 -14.33 21.88 -4.15
C SER A 155 -14.82 22.85 -5.23
#